data_AF-A0AAW2KKK6-F1
#
_entry.id   AF-A0AAW2KKK6-F1
#
_cell.length_a   1.000
_cell.length_b   1.000
_cell.length_c   1.000
_cell.angle_alpha   90.00
_cell.angle_beta   90.00
_cell.angle_gamma   90.00
#
_symmetry.space_group_name_H-M   'P 1'
#
loop_
_entity.id
_entity.type
_entity.pdbx_description
1 polymer ?
#
loop_
_entity_poly.entity_id
_entity_poly.type
_entity_poly.pdbx_seq_one_letter_code
_entity_poly.pdbx_strand_id
1 'polypeptide(L)'
;MTDMSLEIKNAPEELLGKVGGERRVEAVEKLKVINLSENNEKTTKIGTRMRPSTKEHVIQFLKKNQKVLAWTMTDLHGISPDVITHRLSVNPYAKPVKQKKRMFRAERSQAIKEEVDKLLKAKYIRPVQYPE
;
A
#
# COMPACT_ATOMS: atom_id res chain seq x y z
N MET A 1 -25.54 -9.40 27.39
CA MET A 1 -24.93 -8.08 27.64
C MET A 1 -24.02 -7.76 26.47
N THR A 2 -24.05 -6.50 26.05
CA THR A 2 -23.89 -6.00 24.68
C THR A 2 -22.48 -6.10 24.10
N ASP A 3 -22.45 -6.28 22.78
CA ASP A 3 -21.35 -6.15 21.81
C ASP A 3 -20.35 -5.00 22.12
N MET A 4 -19.05 -5.29 22.04
CA MET A 4 -17.97 -4.28 21.96
C MET A 4 -17.06 -4.58 20.77
N SER A 5 -17.61 -4.38 19.59
CA SER A 5 -16.88 -3.88 18.43
C SER A 5 -16.14 -2.59 18.81
N LEU A 6 -14.80 -2.57 18.73
CA LEU A 6 -14.05 -1.31 18.63
C LEU A 6 -13.78 -1.05 17.16
N GLU A 7 -14.79 -0.46 16.53
CA GLU A 7 -14.61 0.42 15.38
C GLU A 7 -13.68 1.55 15.79
N ILE A 8 -12.65 1.80 14.98
CA ILE A 8 -11.90 3.04 15.01
C ILE A 8 -12.84 4.12 14.43
N LYS A 9 -13.77 4.59 15.27
CA LYS A 9 -14.59 5.78 15.04
C LYS A 9 -13.86 6.96 15.67
N ASN A 10 -13.47 7.91 14.81
CA ASN A 10 -13.13 9.31 15.09
C ASN A 10 -12.76 9.65 16.54
N ALA A 11 -11.47 9.89 16.79
CA ALA A 11 -11.03 10.58 18.00
C ALA A 11 -11.49 12.06 17.95
N PRO A 12 -11.98 12.64 19.07
CA PRO A 12 -12.37 14.04 19.13
C PRO A 12 -11.15 14.96 19.13
N GLU A 13 -11.27 16.07 18.42
CA GLU A 13 -10.20 17.03 18.08
C GLU A 13 -9.98 18.11 19.17
N GLU A 14 -10.16 17.79 20.46
CA GLU A 14 -10.20 18.80 21.54
C GLU A 14 -9.12 18.69 22.63
N LEU A 15 -8.04 17.91 22.43
CA LEU A 15 -6.99 17.75 23.44
C LEU A 15 -5.60 18.28 23.08
N LEU A 16 -5.48 19.19 22.11
CA LEU A 16 -4.23 19.92 21.87
C LEU A 16 -4.31 21.36 22.40
N GLY A 17 -3.99 21.51 23.69
CA GLY A 17 -3.74 22.81 24.29
C GLY A 17 -2.63 23.55 23.55
N LYS A 18 -2.90 24.82 23.21
CA LYS A 18 -2.06 25.70 22.42
C LYS A 18 -0.69 25.93 23.05
N VAL A 19 0.38 25.63 22.31
CA VAL A 19 1.67 26.31 22.46
C VAL A 19 2.24 26.61 21.06
N GLY A 20 2.18 27.89 20.68
CA GLY A 20 3.12 28.56 19.78
C GLY A 20 3.19 28.11 18.31
N GLY A 21 2.63 28.94 17.40
CA GLY A 21 2.99 28.96 15.97
C GLY A 21 2.16 28.05 15.08
N GLU A 22 0.86 28.34 14.93
CA GLU A 22 -0.06 27.60 14.06
C GLU A 22 0.33 27.75 12.56
N ARG A 23 1.11 26.81 12.02
CA ARG A 23 0.86 26.41 10.63
C ARG A 23 -0.52 25.76 10.62
N ARG A 24 -1.53 26.48 10.10
CA ARG A 24 -2.83 25.88 9.78
C ARG A 24 -2.58 24.66 8.92
N VAL A 25 -2.79 23.47 9.46
CA VAL A 25 -2.91 22.25 8.66
C VAL A 25 -4.21 22.44 7.88
N GLU A 26 -4.13 22.69 6.58
CA GLU A 26 -5.31 22.82 5.75
C GLU A 26 -6.17 21.55 5.88
N ALA A 27 -7.49 21.72 5.90
CA ALA A 27 -8.43 20.61 5.87
C ALA A 27 -8.10 19.70 4.68
N VAL A 28 -7.91 18.41 4.95
CA VAL A 28 -7.64 17.38 3.94
C VAL A 28 -8.70 17.51 2.84
N GLU A 29 -8.24 17.76 1.61
CA GLU A 29 -9.13 17.95 0.48
C GLU A 29 -10.07 16.75 0.32
N LYS A 30 -11.37 17.01 0.10
CA LYS A 30 -12.35 15.95 -0.17
C LYS A 30 -11.99 15.25 -1.47
N LEU A 31 -11.97 13.91 -1.43
CA LEU A 31 -11.69 13.06 -2.58
C LEU A 31 -12.97 12.39 -3.08
N LYS A 32 -13.13 12.31 -4.41
CA LYS A 32 -14.20 11.56 -5.07
C LYS A 32 -13.65 10.31 -5.74
N VAL A 33 -14.28 9.17 -5.48
CA VAL A 33 -13.98 7.90 -6.17
C VAL A 33 -14.48 8.00 -7.61
N ILE A 34 -13.64 7.59 -8.56
CA ILE A 34 -13.98 7.48 -9.97
C ILE A 34 -13.69 6.07 -10.46
N ASN A 35 -14.46 5.65 -11.46
CA ASN A 35 -14.20 4.42 -12.18
C ASN A 35 -13.39 4.68 -13.45
N LEU A 36 -12.34 3.89 -13.64
CA LEU A 36 -11.50 3.94 -14.83
C LEU A 36 -11.85 2.82 -15.80
N SER A 37 -12.36 1.67 -15.35
CA SER A 37 -12.72 0.54 -16.21
C SER A 37 -14.23 0.39 -16.40
N GLU A 38 -14.64 -0.34 -17.45
CA GLU A 38 -16.05 -0.65 -17.72
C GLU A 38 -16.62 -1.67 -16.73
N ASN A 39 -15.79 -2.59 -16.24
CA ASN A 39 -16.18 -3.65 -15.30
C ASN A 39 -16.18 -3.20 -13.82
N ASN A 40 -15.99 -1.92 -13.57
CA ASN A 40 -15.89 -1.29 -12.26
C ASN A 40 -14.74 -1.73 -11.33
N GLU A 41 -13.81 -2.58 -11.77
CA GLU A 41 -12.74 -3.12 -10.91
C GLU A 41 -11.61 -2.11 -10.64
N LYS A 42 -11.40 -1.13 -11.50
CA LYS A 42 -10.26 -0.21 -11.47
C LYS A 42 -10.70 1.17 -11.03
N THR A 43 -10.67 1.42 -9.71
CA THR A 43 -11.09 2.69 -9.13
C THR A 43 -9.91 3.49 -8.59
N THR A 44 -10.02 4.82 -8.67
CA THR A 44 -9.07 5.74 -8.02
C THR A 44 -9.81 6.93 -7.42
N LYS A 45 -9.09 7.76 -6.66
CA LYS A 45 -9.63 8.94 -5.98
C LYS A 45 -9.05 10.21 -6.60
N ILE A 46 -9.90 11.18 -6.92
CA ILE A 46 -9.50 12.50 -7.43
C ILE A 46 -10.03 13.60 -6.50
N GLY A 47 -9.22 14.65 -6.29
CA GLY A 47 -9.60 15.84 -5.52
C GLY A 47 -10.83 16.56 -6.07
N THR A 48 -11.69 17.06 -5.19
CA THR A 48 -12.90 17.77 -5.58
C THR A 48 -12.66 19.24 -5.96
N ARG A 49 -11.52 19.84 -5.60
CA ARG A 49 -11.24 21.27 -5.82
C ARG A 49 -10.77 21.60 -7.24
N MET A 50 -10.53 20.58 -8.07
CA MET A 50 -10.09 20.77 -9.45
C MET A 50 -11.18 21.41 -10.32
N ARG A 51 -10.76 22.28 -11.25
CA ARG A 51 -11.64 22.83 -12.28
C ARG A 51 -12.26 21.67 -13.11
N PRO A 52 -13.54 21.78 -13.53
CA PRO A 52 -14.21 20.71 -14.29
C PRO A 52 -13.41 20.26 -15.51
N SER A 53 -12.95 21.19 -16.34
CA SER A 53 -12.15 20.87 -17.54
C SER A 53 -10.89 20.08 -17.21
N THR A 54 -10.10 20.49 -16.22
CA THR A 54 -8.90 19.76 -15.79
C THR A 54 -9.26 18.38 -15.27
N LYS A 55 -10.38 18.25 -14.55
CA LYS A 55 -10.87 16.98 -14.02
C LYS A 55 -11.23 16.01 -15.14
N GLU A 56 -11.96 16.44 -16.16
CA GLU A 56 -12.22 15.61 -17.34
C GLU A 56 -10.92 15.15 -18.00
N HIS A 57 -9.96 16.07 -18.21
CA HIS A 57 -8.68 15.72 -18.84
C HIS A 57 -7.90 14.68 -18.04
N VAL A 58 -7.83 14.82 -16.71
CA VAL A 58 -7.15 13.84 -15.85
C VAL A 58 -7.86 12.49 -15.89
N ILE A 59 -9.20 12.47 -15.84
CA ILE A 59 -9.97 11.22 -15.92
C ILE A 59 -9.69 10.51 -17.26
N GLN A 60 -9.74 11.24 -18.38
CA GLN A 60 -9.47 10.68 -19.71
C GLN A 60 -8.03 10.18 -19.82
N PHE A 61 -7.06 10.93 -19.30
CA PHE A 61 -5.67 10.53 -19.26
C PHE A 61 -5.46 9.23 -18.47
N LEU A 62 -6.06 9.12 -17.28
CA LEU A 62 -5.97 7.92 -16.45
C LEU A 62 -6.66 6.73 -17.14
N LYS A 63 -7.82 6.95 -17.77
CA LYS A 63 -8.52 5.92 -18.55
C LYS A 63 -7.67 5.40 -19.71
N LYS A 64 -6.99 6.28 -20.45
CA LYS A 64 -6.11 5.91 -21.57
C LYS A 64 -4.88 5.11 -21.11
N ASN A 65 -4.35 5.41 -19.93
CA ASN A 65 -3.13 4.82 -19.39
C ASN A 65 -3.36 3.73 -18.33
N GLN A 66 -4.55 3.14 -18.27
CA GLN A 66 -4.88 2.11 -17.28
C GLN A 66 -3.92 0.92 -17.24
N LYS A 67 -3.31 0.56 -18.38
CA LYS A 67 -2.38 -0.57 -18.50
C LYS A 67 -1.02 -0.31 -17.84
N VAL A 68 -0.67 0.96 -17.60
CA VAL A 68 0.62 1.34 -16.97
C VAL A 68 0.52 1.29 -15.45
N LEU A 69 -0.70 1.30 -14.90
CA LEU A 69 -0.95 1.23 -13.47
C LEU A 69 -1.03 -0.22 -12.99
N ALA A 70 -0.52 -0.47 -11.79
CA ALA A 70 -0.68 -1.76 -11.13
C ALA A 70 -1.96 -1.80 -10.29
N TRP A 71 -2.94 -2.58 -10.73
CA TRP A 71 -4.24 -2.75 -10.03
C TRP A 71 -4.20 -3.92 -9.08
N THR A 72 -3.49 -4.95 -9.47
CA THR A 72 -3.26 -6.19 -8.72
C THR A 72 -1.77 -6.39 -8.52
N MET A 73 -1.41 -7.26 -7.58
CA MET A 73 0.00 -7.62 -7.41
C MET A 73 0.56 -8.25 -8.67
N THR A 74 -0.22 -8.99 -9.46
CA THR A 74 0.24 -9.59 -10.71
C THR A 74 0.54 -8.56 -11.82
N ASP A 75 0.02 -7.34 -11.73
CA ASP A 75 0.29 -6.29 -12.72
C ASP A 75 1.67 -5.65 -12.54
N LEU A 76 2.31 -5.82 -11.37
CA LEU A 76 3.63 -5.28 -11.05
C LEU A 76 4.73 -6.09 -11.75
N HIS A 77 4.81 -6.04 -13.07
CA HIS A 77 5.91 -6.69 -13.79
C HIS A 77 7.22 -5.96 -13.45
N GLY A 78 7.95 -6.49 -12.46
CA GLY A 78 9.31 -6.05 -12.17
C GLY A 78 10.25 -6.35 -13.34
N ILE A 79 11.47 -5.84 -13.27
CA ILE A 79 12.50 -6.24 -14.23
C ILE A 79 12.87 -7.70 -13.96
N SER A 80 12.89 -8.54 -14.99
CA SER A 80 13.24 -9.95 -14.82
C SER A 80 14.65 -10.05 -14.20
N PRO A 81 14.85 -10.94 -13.20
CA PRO A 81 16.18 -11.25 -12.68
C PRO A 81 17.18 -11.67 -13.77
N ASP A 82 16.69 -12.24 -14.88
CA ASP A 82 17.50 -12.62 -16.05
C ASP A 82 18.06 -11.39 -16.80
N VAL A 83 17.39 -10.24 -16.69
CA VAL A 83 17.81 -8.98 -17.31
C VAL A 83 18.80 -8.26 -16.38
N ILE A 84 18.43 -8.09 -15.12
CA ILE A 84 19.31 -7.47 -14.12
C ILE A 84 18.98 -8.02 -12.73
N THR A 85 20.03 -8.40 -12.01
CA THR A 85 19.92 -8.80 -10.60
C THR A 85 20.87 -7.93 -9.78
N HIS A 86 20.39 -7.42 -8.64
CA HIS A 86 21.24 -6.73 -7.69
C HIS A 86 22.01 -7.76 -6.84
N ARG A 87 23.34 -7.66 -6.82
CA ARG A 87 24.19 -8.44 -5.93
C ARG A 87 24.57 -7.60 -4.72
N LEU A 88 24.07 -7.98 -3.55
CA LEU A 88 24.49 -7.37 -2.29
C LEU A 88 25.98 -7.68 -2.05
N SER A 89 26.76 -6.64 -1.78
CA SER A 89 28.18 -6.76 -1.40
C SER A 89 28.27 -7.16 0.08
N VAL A 90 28.19 -8.47 0.34
CA VAL A 90 28.31 -9.05 1.68
C VAL A 90 29.70 -9.64 1.87
N ASN A 91 30.25 -9.54 3.08
CA ASN A 91 31.52 -10.19 3.41
C ASN A 91 31.36 -11.73 3.30
N PRO A 92 32.11 -12.42 2.43
CA PRO A 92 31.97 -13.86 2.23
C PRO A 92 32.37 -14.69 3.46
N TYR A 93 33.13 -14.11 4.39
CA TYR A 93 33.56 -14.74 5.64
C TYR A 93 32.62 -14.44 6.82
N ALA A 94 31.59 -13.60 6.63
CA ALA A 94 30.62 -13.33 7.67
C ALA A 94 29.73 -14.57 7.91
N LYS A 95 29.55 -14.93 9.18
CA LYS A 95 28.66 -16.04 9.55
C LYS A 95 27.19 -15.64 9.34
N PRO A 96 26.35 -16.49 8.73
CA PRO A 96 24.91 -16.28 8.71
C PRO A 96 24.35 -16.15 10.12
N VAL A 97 23.41 -15.22 10.33
CA VAL A 97 22.75 -15.04 11.63
C VAL A 97 21.26 -15.30 11.46
N LYS A 98 20.76 -16.36 12.10
CA LYS A 98 19.33 -16.66 12.15
C LYS A 98 18.65 -15.84 13.23
N GLN A 99 17.85 -14.86 12.83
CA GLN A 99 17.07 -14.06 13.77
C GLN A 99 15.83 -14.84 14.25
N LYS A 100 15.51 -14.74 15.54
CA LYS A 100 14.30 -15.34 16.12
C LYS A 100 13.06 -14.70 15.50
N LYS A 101 12.10 -15.51 15.05
CA LYS A 101 10.81 -15.05 14.54
C LYS A 101 10.10 -14.22 15.61
N ARG A 102 9.66 -13.01 15.24
CA ARG A 102 8.83 -12.16 16.12
C ARG A 102 7.40 -12.68 16.15
N MET A 103 6.82 -12.71 17.35
CA MET A 103 5.40 -13.03 17.54
C MET A 103 4.57 -11.76 17.34
N PHE A 104 3.51 -11.86 16.54
CA PHE A 104 2.56 -10.77 16.31
C PHE A 104 1.21 -11.13 16.95
N ARG A 105 0.38 -10.13 17.22
CA ARG A 105 -1.03 -10.35 17.61
C ARG A 105 -1.77 -11.11 16.50
N ALA A 106 -2.84 -11.81 16.84
CA ALA A 106 -3.59 -12.67 15.90
C ALA A 106 -4.04 -11.92 14.64
N GLU A 107 -4.64 -10.74 14.80
CA GLU A 107 -5.09 -9.86 13.72
C GLU A 107 -3.95 -9.54 12.73
N ARG A 108 -2.78 -9.11 13.23
CA ARG A 108 -1.62 -8.82 12.39
C ARG A 108 -1.05 -10.07 11.74
N SER A 109 -1.05 -11.19 12.45
CA SER A 109 -0.55 -12.46 11.92
C SER A 109 -1.39 -12.94 10.75
N GLN A 110 -2.71 -12.73 10.81
CA GLN A 110 -3.62 -13.03 9.70
C GLN A 110 -3.33 -12.15 8.49
N ALA A 111 -3.25 -10.82 8.67
CA ALA A 111 -2.91 -9.90 7.58
C ALA A 111 -1.55 -10.20 6.93
N ILE A 112 -0.54 -10.56 7.75
CA ILE A 112 0.77 -10.99 7.24
C ILE A 112 0.64 -12.25 6.38
N LYS A 113 -0.15 -13.24 6.82
CA LYS A 113 -0.35 -14.48 6.09
C LYS A 113 -1.02 -14.21 4.73
N GLU A 114 -2.08 -13.42 4.72
CA GLU A 114 -2.81 -13.05 3.50
C GLU A 114 -1.90 -12.33 2.49
N GLU A 115 -1.06 -11.40 2.96
CA GLU A 115 -0.13 -10.69 2.08
C GLU A 115 1.00 -11.60 1.58
N VAL A 116 1.54 -12.50 2.43
CA VAL A 116 2.54 -13.49 2.00
C VAL A 116 1.97 -14.41 0.92
N ASP A 117 0.74 -14.90 1.08
CA ASP A 117 0.07 -15.76 0.09
C ASP A 117 -0.12 -15.01 -1.25
N LYS A 118 -0.47 -13.73 -1.19
CA LYS A 118 -0.59 -12.85 -2.36
C LYS A 118 0.74 -12.68 -3.11
N LEU A 119 1.83 -12.43 -2.38
CA LEU A 119 3.17 -12.27 -2.95
C LEU A 119 3.73 -13.59 -3.52
N LEU A 120 3.43 -14.72 -2.87
CA LEU A 120 3.77 -16.06 -3.38
C LEU A 120 3.03 -16.36 -4.68
N LYS A 121 1.72 -16.05 -4.75
CA LYS A 121 0.92 -16.24 -5.97
C LYS A 121 1.43 -15.38 -7.14
N ALA A 122 1.91 -14.18 -6.86
CA ALA A 122 2.54 -13.29 -7.84
C ALA A 122 3.99 -13.67 -8.19
N LYS A 123 4.58 -14.68 -7.53
CA LYS A 123 5.98 -15.13 -7.71
C LYS A 123 7.05 -14.07 -7.39
N TYR A 124 6.73 -13.05 -6.58
CA TYR A 124 7.73 -12.07 -6.13
C TYR A 124 8.60 -12.56 -4.98
N ILE A 125 8.07 -13.49 -4.19
CA ILE A 125 8.81 -14.18 -3.15
C ILE A 125 8.78 -15.68 -3.42
N ARG A 126 9.77 -16.38 -2.89
CA ARG A 126 9.87 -17.84 -2.95
C ARG A 126 10.35 -18.38 -1.61
N PRO A 127 9.92 -19.60 -1.22
CA PRO A 127 10.50 -20.25 -0.06
C PRO A 127 11.98 -20.52 -0.32
N VAL A 128 12.80 -20.29 0.71
CA VAL A 128 14.24 -20.60 0.71
C VAL A 128 14.59 -21.32 2.00
N GLN A 129 15.51 -22.27 1.90
CA GLN A 129 16.06 -22.94 3.08
C GLN A 129 17.23 -22.12 3.59
N TYR A 130 17.14 -21.68 4.85
CA TYR A 130 18.25 -21.01 5.50
C TYR A 130 19.30 -22.05 5.92
N PRO A 131 20.60 -21.78 5.70
CA PRO A 131 21.67 -22.60 6.28
C PRO A 131 21.57 -22.58 7.81
N GLU A 132 21.95 -23.69 8.45
CA GLU A 132 21.94 -23.84 9.92
C GLU A 132 22.89 -22.86 10.61
#